data_AF-A0AAV0Y2V1-F1
#
_entry.id   AF-A0AAV0Y2V1-F1
#
_cell.length_a   1.000
_cell.length_b   1.000
_cell.length_c   1.000
_cell.angle_alpha   90.00
_cell.angle_beta   90.00
_cell.angle_gamma   90.00
#
_symmetry.space_group_name_H-M   'P 1'
#
loop_
_entity.id
_entity.type
_entity.pdbx_description
1 polymer ?
#
loop_
_entity_poly.entity_id
_entity_poly.type
_entity_poly.pdbx_seq_one_letter_code
_entity_poly.pdbx_strand_id
1 'polypeptide(L)'
;MDNIFPIKSEDDLKMLEKKLEDVDYFHKLVSTIAFTIGGIKSLSKMTTLTMRIMFSDEFIADYSWKGQKKKSLEASPIHKVIISAIQQKFPTTKAGIIEFISPWLAQSETRIKR
;
A
#
# COMPACT_ATOMS: atom_id res chain seq x y z
N MET A 1 3.23 -15.26 2.69
CA MET A 1 2.60 -13.95 2.89
C MET A 1 1.70 -14.07 4.09
N ASP A 2 1.65 -13.09 5.00
CA ASP A 2 0.69 -13.13 6.11
C ASP A 2 -0.73 -13.21 5.55
N ASN A 3 -1.60 -14.02 6.17
CA ASN A 3 -2.98 -14.25 5.73
C ASN A 3 -3.90 -13.01 5.84
N ILE A 4 -3.33 -11.86 6.21
CA ILE A 4 -4.02 -10.59 6.40
C ILE A 4 -4.19 -9.81 5.09
N PHE A 5 -3.49 -10.22 4.02
CA PHE A 5 -3.55 -9.56 2.72
C PHE A 5 -4.53 -10.27 1.77
N PRO A 6 -5.32 -9.53 0.98
CA PRO A 6 -5.46 -8.07 1.04
C PRO A 6 -6.23 -7.64 2.29
N ILE A 7 -5.94 -6.43 2.80
CA ILE A 7 -6.66 -5.80 3.91
C ILE A 7 -8.08 -5.47 3.44
N LYS A 8 -9.08 -5.90 4.24
CA LYS A 8 -10.51 -5.77 3.91
C LYS A 8 -11.31 -5.00 4.95
N SER A 9 -10.72 -4.73 6.12
CA SER A 9 -11.40 -4.06 7.22
C SER A 9 -10.46 -3.18 8.02
N GLU A 10 -11.04 -2.25 8.78
CA GLU A 10 -10.30 -1.41 9.72
C GLU A 10 -9.64 -2.24 10.83
N ASP A 11 -10.27 -3.34 11.25
CA ASP A 11 -9.73 -4.20 12.30
C ASP A 11 -8.50 -4.98 11.80
N ASP A 12 -8.52 -5.44 10.54
CA ASP A 12 -7.34 -6.02 9.90
C ASP A 12 -6.20 -4.99 9.80
N LEU A 13 -6.52 -3.75 9.39
CA LEU A 13 -5.53 -2.68 9.32
C LEU A 13 -4.94 -2.39 10.70
N LYS A 14 -5.76 -2.22 11.74
CA LYS A 14 -5.28 -1.96 13.11
C LYS A 14 -4.46 -3.11 13.67
N MET A 15 -4.88 -4.35 13.41
CA MET A 15 -4.12 -5.54 13.84
C MET A 15 -2.76 -5.58 13.15
N LEU A 16 -2.69 -5.25 11.86
CA LEU A 16 -1.44 -5.16 11.13
C LEU A 16 -0.57 -4.03 11.68
N GLU A 17 -1.12 -2.83 11.85
CA GLU A 17 -0.40 -1.65 12.35
C GLU A 17 0.19 -1.89 13.73
N LYS A 18 -0.53 -2.59 14.61
CA LYS A 18 0.01 -3.01 15.90
C LYS A 18 1.23 -3.94 15.77
N LYS A 19 1.24 -4.85 14.78
CA LYS A 19 2.43 -5.66 14.48
C LYS A 19 3.57 -4.83 13.89
N LEU A 20 3.26 -3.75 13.16
CA LEU A 20 4.28 -2.84 12.60
C LEU A 20 5.02 -2.01 13.67
N GLU A 21 4.56 -2.01 14.92
CA GLU A 21 5.32 -1.46 16.04
C GLU A 21 6.60 -2.26 16.32
N ASP A 22 6.62 -3.54 15.95
CA ASP A 22 7.82 -4.39 15.94
C ASP A 22 8.66 -4.09 14.68
N VAL A 23 9.88 -3.61 14.90
CA VAL A 23 10.82 -3.20 13.85
C VAL A 23 11.25 -4.37 12.97
N ASP A 24 11.44 -5.57 13.55
CA ASP A 24 11.82 -6.76 12.80
C ASP A 24 10.66 -7.23 11.93
N TYR A 25 9.44 -7.17 12.46
CA TYR A 25 8.25 -7.44 11.67
C TYR A 25 8.08 -6.45 10.52
N PHE A 26 8.28 -5.15 10.76
CA PHE A 26 8.25 -4.12 9.72
C PHE A 26 9.24 -4.44 8.59
N HIS A 27 10.51 -4.69 8.90
CA HIS A 27 11.53 -4.99 7.89
C HIS A 27 11.25 -6.29 7.14
N LYS A 28 10.76 -7.32 7.84
CA LYS A 28 10.36 -8.59 7.24
C LYS A 28 9.22 -8.38 6.23
N LEU A 29 8.21 -7.59 6.59
CA LEU A 29 7.08 -7.32 5.71
C LEU A 29 7.53 -6.52 4.49
N VAL A 30 8.29 -5.44 4.68
CA VAL A 30 8.86 -4.64 3.58
C VAL A 30 9.61 -5.54 2.59
N SER A 31 10.49 -6.41 3.09
CA SER A 31 11.28 -7.33 2.26
C SER A 31 10.39 -8.35 1.54
N THR A 32 9.35 -8.85 2.20
CA THR A 32 8.39 -9.79 1.61
C THR A 32 7.62 -9.15 0.45
N ILE A 33 7.11 -7.93 0.63
CA ILE A 33 6.41 -7.19 -0.43
C ILE A 33 7.38 -6.86 -1.57
N ALA A 34 8.59 -6.36 -1.26
CA ALA A 34 9.61 -6.03 -2.24
C ALA A 34 10.04 -7.25 -3.08
N PHE A 35 10.15 -8.43 -2.46
CA PHE A 35 10.39 -9.69 -3.16
C PHE A 35 9.23 -10.04 -4.09
N THR A 36 7.99 -9.91 -3.61
CA THR A 36 6.78 -10.25 -4.38
C THR A 36 6.61 -9.39 -5.63
N ILE A 37 6.96 -8.10 -5.55
CA ILE A 37 6.90 -7.17 -6.69
C ILE A 37 8.19 -7.15 -7.54
N GLY A 38 9.10 -8.09 -7.26
CA GLY A 38 10.37 -8.22 -7.98
C GLY A 38 10.19 -8.43 -9.48
N GLY A 39 11.16 -7.96 -10.28
CA GLY A 39 11.17 -8.11 -11.74
C GLY A 39 10.34 -7.07 -12.51
N ILE A 40 9.52 -6.27 -11.82
CA ILE A 40 8.78 -5.18 -12.46
C ILE A 40 9.72 -3.99 -12.70
N LYS A 41 9.87 -3.58 -13.96
CA LYS A 41 10.77 -2.48 -14.35
C LYS A 41 10.09 -1.11 -14.42
N SER A 42 8.78 -1.05 -14.25
CA SER A 42 7.99 0.17 -14.36
C SER A 42 7.47 0.56 -12.98
N LEU A 43 7.80 1.78 -12.54
CA LEU A 43 7.36 2.31 -11.24
C LEU A 43 5.83 2.31 -11.12
N SER A 44 5.10 2.73 -12.16
CA SER A 44 3.63 2.75 -12.15
C SER A 44 3.02 1.36 -11.99
N LYS A 45 3.54 0.36 -12.71
CA LYS A 45 3.10 -1.04 -12.60
C LYS A 45 3.44 -1.63 -11.24
N MET A 46 4.63 -1.31 -10.71
CA MET A 46 5.08 -1.78 -9.40
C MET A 46 4.19 -1.21 -8.29
N THR A 47 3.97 0.11 -8.29
CA THR A 47 3.07 0.78 -7.34
C THR A 47 1.67 0.18 -7.42
N THR A 48 1.13 -0.01 -8.62
CA THR A 48 -0.21 -0.62 -8.82
C THR A 48 -0.29 -2.03 -8.25
N LEU A 49 0.74 -2.87 -8.48
CA LEU A 49 0.78 -4.22 -7.92
C LEU A 49 0.88 -4.20 -6.39
N THR A 50 1.74 -3.36 -5.82
CA THR A 50 1.87 -3.21 -4.38
C THR A 50 0.52 -2.85 -3.74
N MET A 51 -0.19 -1.88 -4.31
CA MET A 51 -1.50 -1.48 -3.80
C MET A 51 -2.53 -2.61 -3.87
N ARG A 52 -2.55 -3.39 -4.96
CA ARG A 52 -3.44 -4.56 -5.13
C ARG A 52 -3.14 -5.72 -4.20
N ILE A 53 -1.86 -5.94 -3.87
CA ILE A 53 -1.47 -6.93 -2.87
C ILE A 53 -1.99 -6.50 -1.50
N MET A 54 -1.86 -5.21 -1.18
CA MET A 54 -2.08 -4.73 0.17
C MET A 54 -3.54 -4.52 0.53
N PHE A 55 -4.38 -4.11 -0.42
CA PHE A 55 -5.75 -3.70 -0.12
C PHE A 55 -6.76 -4.27 -1.10
N SER A 56 -7.95 -4.58 -0.59
CA SER A 56 -9.12 -4.81 -1.41
C SER A 56 -9.63 -3.48 -1.97
N ASP A 57 -10.31 -3.52 -3.11
CA ASP A 57 -10.84 -2.31 -3.74
C ASP A 57 -11.97 -1.71 -2.90
N GLU A 58 -12.78 -2.56 -2.24
CA GLU A 58 -13.86 -2.17 -1.33
C GLU A 58 -13.33 -1.39 -0.13
N PHE A 59 -12.29 -1.90 0.53
CA PHE A 59 -11.69 -1.25 1.70
C PHE A 59 -11.02 0.07 1.33
N ILE A 60 -10.20 0.06 0.27
CA ILE A 60 -9.38 1.23 -0.07
C ILE A 60 -10.20 2.36 -0.70
N ALA A 61 -11.45 2.10 -1.11
CA ALA A 61 -12.35 3.12 -1.62
C ALA A 61 -12.67 4.21 -0.61
N ASP A 62 -12.56 3.94 0.69
CA ASP A 62 -12.76 4.94 1.76
C ASP A 62 -11.51 5.78 2.04
N TYR A 63 -10.43 5.59 1.27
CA TYR A 63 -9.15 6.26 1.46
C TYR A 63 -8.78 7.19 0.31
N SER A 64 -8.02 8.23 0.65
CA SER A 64 -7.24 9.05 -0.27
C SER A 64 -5.84 9.22 0.30
N TRP A 65 -4.87 9.68 -0.49
CA TRP A 65 -3.52 9.84 0.03
C TRP A 65 -3.46 10.81 1.22
N LYS A 66 -3.95 12.06 1.06
CA LYS A 66 -3.88 13.11 2.09
C LYS A 66 -5.07 13.16 3.06
N GLY A 67 -6.22 12.59 2.70
CA GLY A 67 -7.38 12.51 3.58
C GLY A 67 -8.29 13.74 3.67
N GLN A 68 -8.67 14.35 2.55
CA GLN A 68 -9.55 15.54 2.59
C GLN A 68 -11.03 15.19 2.81
N LYS A 69 -11.60 14.32 1.94
CA LYS A 69 -13.00 13.85 2.04
C LYS A 69 -13.10 12.39 2.49
N LYS A 70 -11.98 11.68 2.42
CA LYS A 70 -11.78 10.25 2.68
C LYS A 70 -10.73 10.12 3.78
N LYS A 71 -10.52 8.93 4.33
CA LYS A 71 -9.44 8.69 5.30
C LYS A 71 -8.07 8.93 4.66
N SER A 72 -7.10 9.36 5.46
CA SER A 72 -5.72 9.61 5.00
C SER A 72 -4.91 8.32 5.06
N LEU A 73 -4.45 7.83 3.91
CA LEU A 73 -3.51 6.71 3.88
C LEU A 73 -2.13 7.14 4.39
N GLU A 74 -1.72 8.39 4.14
CA GLU A 74 -0.45 8.94 4.60
C GLU A 74 -0.36 9.03 6.13
N ALA A 75 -1.50 9.21 6.82
CA ALA A 75 -1.52 9.22 8.28
C ALA A 75 -1.39 7.82 8.91
N SER A 76 -1.68 6.75 8.16
CA SER A 76 -1.58 5.37 8.64
C SER A 76 -0.14 4.85 8.58
N PRO A 77 0.38 4.16 9.62
CA PRO A 77 1.71 3.55 9.60
C PRO A 77 1.97 2.64 8.39
N ILE A 78 0.92 2.04 7.80
CA ILE A 78 1.05 1.14 6.66
C ILE A 78 1.69 1.79 5.43
N HIS A 79 1.57 3.13 5.28
CA HIS A 79 2.17 3.83 4.15
C HIS A 79 3.68 3.67 4.10
N LYS A 80 4.34 3.56 5.27
CA LYS A 80 5.78 3.38 5.36
C LYS A 80 6.20 2.06 4.71
N VAL A 81 5.43 1.00 4.92
CA VAL A 81 5.66 -0.31 4.29
C VAL A 81 5.57 -0.20 2.77
N ILE A 82 4.53 0.46 2.25
CA ILE A 82 4.32 0.65 0.81
C ILE A 82 5.52 1.38 0.17
N ILE A 83 5.89 2.52 0.74
CA ILE A 83 6.96 3.36 0.22
C ILE A 83 8.30 2.64 0.30
N SER A 84 8.63 2.05 1.46
CA SER A 84 9.90 1.35 1.64
C SER A 84 10.02 0.12 0.73
N ALA A 85 8.96 -0.65 0.53
CA ALA A 85 9.00 -1.83 -0.33
C ALA A 85 9.25 -1.48 -1.80
N ILE A 86 8.61 -0.41 -2.30
CA ILE A 86 8.84 0.09 -3.67
C ILE A 86 10.26 0.65 -3.80
N GLN A 87 10.73 1.44 -2.83
CA GLN A 87 12.06 2.04 -2.85
C GLN A 87 13.19 1.00 -2.79
N GLN A 88 12.97 -0.16 -2.18
CA GLN A 88 13.94 -1.26 -2.22
C GLN A 88 14.19 -1.79 -3.64
N LYS A 89 13.24 -1.64 -4.57
CA LYS A 89 13.33 -2.15 -5.94
C LYS A 89 13.49 -1.06 -6.99
N PHE A 90 13.07 0.15 -6.69
CA PHE A 90 13.12 1.27 -7.61
C PHE A 90 13.65 2.52 -6.87
N PRO A 91 14.85 3.02 -7.20
CA PRO A 91 15.41 4.20 -6.53
C PRO A 91 14.62 5.45 -6.94
N THR A 92 13.63 5.82 -6.15
CA THR A 92 12.74 6.96 -6.40
C THR A 92 12.38 7.68 -5.11
N THR A 93 11.76 8.85 -5.24
CA THR A 93 11.27 9.65 -4.13
C THR A 93 9.88 9.21 -3.71
N LYS A 94 9.52 9.50 -2.44
CA LYS A 94 8.14 9.36 -1.95
C LYS A 94 7.14 10.08 -2.86
N ALA A 95 7.47 11.30 -3.31
CA ALA A 95 6.63 12.08 -4.22
C ALA A 95 6.37 11.35 -5.55
N GLY A 96 7.40 10.79 -6.18
CA GLY A 96 7.27 10.04 -7.43
C GLY A 96 6.41 8.77 -7.29
N ILE A 97 6.34 8.16 -6.10
CA ILE A 97 5.42 7.04 -5.83
C ILE A 97 3.98 7.56 -5.67
N ILE A 98 3.79 8.66 -4.94
CA ILE A 98 2.47 9.26 -4.68
C ILE A 98 1.77 9.69 -5.97
N GLU A 99 2.53 10.12 -6.99
CA GLU A 99 2.00 10.42 -8.33
C GLU A 99 1.25 9.25 -8.96
N PHE A 100 1.60 8.01 -8.61
CA PHE A 100 0.89 6.81 -9.07
C PHE A 100 -0.14 6.29 -8.06
N ILE A 101 0.12 6.41 -6.75
CA ILE A 101 -0.84 6.00 -5.72
C ILE A 101 -2.11 6.84 -5.79
N SER A 102 -2.00 8.17 -5.93
CA SER A 102 -3.15 9.06 -5.80
C SER A 102 -4.22 8.84 -6.89
N PRO A 103 -3.87 8.76 -8.19
CA PRO A 103 -4.84 8.41 -9.23
C PRO A 103 -5.40 7.00 -9.06
N TRP A 104 -4.57 6.04 -8.62
CA TRP A 104 -5.03 4.68 -8.36
C TRP A 104 -6.08 4.67 -7.23
N LEU A 105 -5.86 5.38 -6.12
CA LEU A 105 -6.86 5.50 -5.04
C LEU A 105 -8.16 6.14 -5.53
N ALA A 106 -8.06 7.21 -6.33
CA ALA A 106 -9.24 7.90 -6.89
C ALA A 106 -10.09 7.00 -7.80
N GLN A 107 -9.48 6.01 -8.44
CA GLN A 107 -10.16 5.06 -9.34
C GLN A 107 -10.75 3.84 -8.61
N SER A 108 -10.62 3.72 -7.29
CA SER A 108 -11.15 2.59 -6.49
C SER A 108 -12.62 2.29 -6.78
N GLU A 109 -13.50 3.30 -6.71
CA GLU A 109 -14.93 3.14 -7.00
C GLU A 109 -15.21 2.68 -8.44
N THR A 110 -14.35 3.06 -9.38
CA THR A 110 -14.47 2.58 -10.77
C THR A 110 -14.06 1.11 -10.89
N ARG A 111 -13.09 0.65 -10.08
CA ARG A 111 -12.67 -0.76 -10.07
C ARG A 111 -13.69 -1.68 -9.43
N ILE A 112 -14.41 -1.22 -8.40
CA ILE A 112 -15.50 -1.99 -7.76
C ILE A 112 -16.66 -2.25 -8.74
N LYS A 113 -16.93 -1.31 -9.64
CA LYS A 113 -18.05 -1.38 -10.60
C LYS A 113 -17.76 -2.21 -11.86
N ARG A 114 -16.53 -2.72 -12.02
CA ARG A 114 -16.11 -3.52 -13.18
C ARG A 114 -16.28 -5.00 -12.89
#